data_AF-A0AAV8PR13-F1
#
_entry.id   AF-A0AAV8PR13-F1
#
_cell.length_a   1.000
_cell.length_b   1.000
_cell.length_c   1.000
_cell.angle_alpha   90.00
_cell.angle_beta   90.00
_cell.angle_gamma   90.00
#
_symmetry.space_group_name_H-M   'P 1'
#
loop_
_entity.id
_entity.type
_entity.pdbx_description
1 polymer ?
#
loop_
_entity_poly.entity_id
_entity_poly.type
_entity_poly.pdbx_seq_one_letter_code
_entity_poly.pdbx_strand_id
1 'polypeptide(L)'
;MNFLKHFWVGDTERRKAKKNGLMGADPPALYVLHYLGLKPWLCFRDYDCNWSLQSYRGFASDAAHATWWRVHDTLPENLRGFCLLLTKTKACLEHIRVPHSNICLPSPP
;
A
#
# COMPACT_ATOMS: atom_id res chain seq x y z
N MET A 1 -12.13 3.93 -16.71
CA MET A 1 -10.75 4.42 -16.48
C MET A 1 -10.40 4.15 -15.01
N ASN A 2 -9.29 3.47 -14.72
CA ASN A 2 -8.92 3.13 -13.33
C ASN A 2 -8.08 4.24 -12.71
N PHE A 3 -8.38 4.62 -11.47
CA PHE A 3 -7.56 5.61 -10.76
C PHE A 3 -6.27 4.93 -10.27
N LEU A 4 -5.11 5.42 -10.69
CA LEU A 4 -3.83 4.82 -10.35
C LEU A 4 -3.34 5.33 -8.98
N LYS A 5 -2.96 4.41 -8.08
CA LYS A 5 -2.17 4.72 -6.88
C LYS A 5 -0.73 5.03 -7.29
N HIS A 6 -0.51 6.21 -7.87
CA HIS A 6 0.79 6.66 -8.33
C HIS A 6 0.92 8.17 -8.22
N PHE A 7 2.05 8.66 -7.68
CA PHE A 7 2.47 10.04 -7.58
C PHE A 7 3.68 10.26 -8.49
N TRP A 8 3.59 11.27 -9.35
CA TRP A 8 4.63 11.56 -10.32
C TRP A 8 5.66 12.52 -9.74
N VAL A 9 6.89 12.43 -10.22
CA VAL A 9 7.92 13.43 -9.96
C VAL A 9 7.37 14.79 -10.43
N GLY A 10 7.42 15.79 -9.55
CA GLY A 10 6.87 17.13 -9.81
C GLY A 10 5.40 17.33 -9.40
N ASP A 11 4.71 16.32 -8.87
CA ASP A 11 3.39 16.54 -8.25
C ASP A 11 3.51 17.55 -7.08
N THR A 12 2.70 18.62 -7.11
CA THR A 12 2.64 19.60 -6.01
C THR A 12 2.01 18.98 -4.76
N GLU A 13 2.33 19.52 -3.58
CA GLU A 13 1.71 19.06 -2.32
C GLU A 13 0.18 19.15 -2.35
N ARG A 14 -0.37 20.20 -2.98
CA ARG A 14 -1.82 20.31 -3.20
C ARG A 14 -2.37 19.15 -4.04
N ARG A 15 -1.66 18.73 -5.09
CA ARG A 15 -2.07 17.61 -5.94
C ARG A 15 -1.94 16.27 -5.20
N LYS A 16 -0.87 16.08 -4.42
CA LYS A 16 -0.68 14.90 -3.57
C LYS A 16 -1.79 14.78 -2.53
N ALA A 17 -2.09 15.87 -1.82
CA ALA A 17 -3.17 15.95 -0.84
C ALA A 17 -4.53 15.64 -1.48
N LYS A 18 -4.84 16.22 -2.66
CA LYS A 18 -6.08 15.90 -3.40
C LYS A 18 -6.18 14.42 -3.75
N LYS A 19 -5.09 13.80 -4.22
CA LYS A 19 -5.06 12.36 -4.57
C LYS A 19 -5.25 11.48 -3.33
N ASN A 20 -4.56 11.78 -2.23
CA ASN A 20 -4.75 11.08 -0.96
C ASN A 20 -6.20 11.22 -0.46
N GLY A 21 -6.78 12.41 -0.54
CA GLY A 21 -8.18 12.65 -0.19
C GLY A 21 -9.15 11.81 -1.02
N LEU A 22 -8.92 11.67 -2.34
CA LEU A 22 -9.74 10.80 -3.19
C LEU A 22 -9.60 9.31 -2.84
N MET A 23 -8.37 8.85 -2.54
CA MET A 23 -8.10 7.44 -2.22
C MET A 23 -8.59 7.02 -0.82
N GLY A 24 -8.62 7.97 0.11
CA GLY A 24 -9.09 7.76 1.50
C GLY A 24 -10.53 8.17 1.75
N ALA A 25 -11.27 8.63 0.74
CA ALA A 25 -12.61 9.18 0.90
C ALA A 25 -13.61 8.16 1.48
N ASP A 26 -14.45 8.65 2.38
CA ASP A 26 -15.61 7.95 2.92
C ASP A 26 -16.78 8.97 3.03
N PRO A 27 -17.86 8.84 2.23
CA PRO A 27 -18.13 7.76 1.27
C PRO A 27 -17.13 7.72 0.10
N PRO A 28 -16.95 6.56 -0.55
CA PRO A 28 -15.98 6.42 -1.64
C PRO A 28 -16.23 7.40 -2.81
N ALA A 29 -15.23 8.23 -3.11
CA ALA A 29 -15.25 9.13 -4.27
C ALA A 29 -14.71 8.47 -5.55
N LEU A 30 -13.99 7.36 -5.41
CA LEU A 30 -13.41 6.59 -6.51
C LEU A 30 -14.12 5.23 -6.61
N TYR A 31 -14.51 4.84 -7.83
CA TYR A 31 -15.08 3.52 -8.09
C TYR A 31 -14.02 2.41 -8.16
N VAL A 32 -12.83 2.73 -8.69
CA VAL A 32 -11.74 1.76 -8.88
C VAL A 32 -10.41 2.41 -8.56
N LEU A 33 -9.65 1.77 -7.66
CA LEU A 33 -8.28 2.13 -7.30
C LEU A 33 -7.32 1.01 -7.71
N HIS A 34 -6.34 1.33 -8.54
CA HIS A 34 -5.31 0.40 -9.00
C HIS A 34 -4.06 0.53 -8.13
N TYR A 35 -3.75 -0.50 -7.35
CA TYR A 35 -2.57 -0.56 -6.50
C TYR A 35 -1.33 -1.00 -7.30
N LEU A 36 -0.50 -0.02 -7.68
CA LEU A 36 0.85 -0.24 -8.21
C LEU A 36 1.86 -0.46 -7.08
N GLY A 37 3.05 -0.97 -7.42
CA GLY A 37 4.10 -1.29 -6.46
C GLY A 37 3.82 -2.58 -5.67
N LEU A 38 4.29 -2.61 -4.42
CA LEU A 38 3.99 -3.69 -3.49
C LEU A 38 2.49 -3.73 -3.19
N LYS A 39 1.92 -4.93 -3.24
CA LYS A 39 0.49 -5.13 -3.01
C LYS A 39 0.18 -4.93 -1.52
N PRO A 40 -1.00 -4.35 -1.17
CA PRO A 40 -1.31 -4.02 0.22
C PRO A 40 -1.26 -5.20 1.20
N TRP A 41 -1.66 -6.40 0.77
CA TRP A 41 -1.57 -7.63 1.57
C TRP A 41 -0.14 -8.13 1.79
N LEU A 42 0.85 -7.54 1.12
CA LEU A 42 2.27 -7.80 1.35
C LEU A 42 2.89 -6.83 2.36
N CYS A 43 2.14 -5.85 2.86
CA CYS A 43 2.59 -4.89 3.86
C CYS A 43 1.98 -5.21 5.23
N PHE A 44 2.63 -4.73 6.29
CA PHE A 44 1.99 -4.62 7.60
C PHE A 44 0.83 -3.61 7.56
N ARG A 45 -0.02 -3.64 8.59
CA ARG A 45 -1.24 -2.82 8.66
C ARG A 45 -1.00 -1.35 9.00
N ASP A 46 0.12 -1.07 9.63
CA ASP A 46 0.44 0.22 10.22
C ASP A 46 0.74 1.32 9.20
N TYR A 47 1.36 1.01 8.06
CA TYR A 47 1.63 1.98 6.99
C TYR A 47 1.83 1.31 5.62
N ASP A 48 1.79 2.11 4.54
CA ASP A 48 2.09 1.62 3.19
C ASP A 48 3.60 1.33 3.06
N CYS A 49 3.97 0.04 3.05
CA CYS A 49 5.37 -0.38 2.96
C CYS A 49 6.09 0.04 1.67
N ASN A 50 5.36 0.56 0.66
CA ASN A 50 5.98 1.23 -0.49
C ASN A 50 6.83 2.47 -0.08
N TRP A 51 6.59 3.06 1.10
CA TRP A 51 7.42 4.14 1.65
C TRP A 51 8.86 3.71 1.96
N SER A 52 9.05 2.43 2.33
CA SER A 52 10.32 1.86 2.77
C SER A 52 11.33 1.70 1.64
N LEU A 53 10.88 1.59 0.38
CA LEU A 53 11.76 1.37 -0.77
C LEU A 53 11.75 2.60 -1.68
N GLN A 54 12.94 3.17 -1.94
CA GLN A 54 13.05 4.40 -2.72
C GLN A 54 12.40 4.30 -4.10
N SER A 55 12.56 3.16 -4.78
CA SER A 55 11.97 2.88 -6.10
C SER A 55 10.44 2.76 -6.09
N TYR A 56 9.83 2.57 -4.92
CA TYR A 56 8.39 2.37 -4.75
C TYR A 56 7.67 3.58 -4.14
N ARG A 57 8.39 4.63 -3.71
CA ARG A 57 7.79 5.82 -3.09
C ARG A 57 6.77 6.52 -3.97
N GLY A 58 6.91 6.44 -5.29
CA GLY A 58 5.89 6.93 -6.22
C GLY A 58 4.54 6.22 -6.07
N PHE A 59 4.50 4.99 -5.57
CA PHE A 59 3.29 4.21 -5.34
C PHE A 59 2.77 4.27 -3.90
N ALA A 60 3.44 4.99 -3.00
CA ALA A 60 3.11 4.96 -1.59
C ALA A 60 1.94 5.92 -1.23
N SER A 61 0.95 5.42 -0.50
CA SER A 61 -0.14 6.21 0.08
C SER A 61 -0.77 5.49 1.26
N ASP A 62 -0.60 6.04 2.46
CA ASP A 62 -1.24 5.50 3.66
C ASP A 62 -2.76 5.62 3.61
N ALA A 63 -3.30 6.63 2.92
CA ALA A 63 -4.74 6.76 2.69
C ALA A 63 -5.30 5.59 1.87
N ALA A 64 -4.62 5.24 0.77
CA ALA A 64 -4.99 4.08 -0.05
C ALA A 64 -4.80 2.76 0.72
N HIS A 65 -3.74 2.66 1.52
CA HIS A 65 -3.46 1.48 2.34
C HIS A 65 -4.54 1.25 3.40
N ALA A 66 -4.93 2.31 4.11
CA ALA A 66 -6.04 2.27 5.06
C ALA A 66 -7.36 1.86 4.38
N THR A 67 -7.62 2.35 3.16
CA THR A 67 -8.78 1.93 2.36
C THR A 67 -8.74 0.44 2.04
N TRP A 68 -7.58 -0.12 1.70
CA TRP A 68 -7.45 -1.57 1.48
C TRP A 68 -7.75 -2.37 2.75
N TRP A 69 -7.24 -1.93 3.91
CA TRP A 69 -7.50 -2.61 5.18
C TRP A 69 -8.96 -2.55 5.61
N ARG A 70 -9.70 -1.47 5.28
CA ARG A 70 -11.16 -1.45 5.46
C ARG A 70 -11.84 -2.54 4.63
N VAL A 71 -11.42 -2.74 3.39
CA VAL A 71 -11.93 -3.85 2.55
C VAL A 71 -11.54 -5.21 3.12
N HIS A 72 -10.27 -5.39 3.50
CA HIS A 72 -9.78 -6.63 4.11
C HIS A 72 -10.60 -7.03 5.35
N ASP A 73 -10.94 -6.07 6.21
CA ASP A 73 -11.73 -6.33 7.42
C ASP A 73 -13.14 -6.85 7.12
N THR A 74 -13.70 -6.46 5.96
CA THR A 74 -15.01 -6.96 5.50
C THR A 74 -14.95 -8.34 4.85
N LEU A 75 -13.75 -8.86 4.56
CA LEU A 75 -13.62 -10.18 3.95
C LEU A 75 -14.03 -11.28 4.95
N PRO A 76 -14.75 -12.32 4.48
CA PRO A 76 -14.95 -13.56 5.24
C PRO A 76 -13.64 -14.14 5.75
N GLU A 77 -13.69 -14.82 6.90
CA GLU A 77 -12.50 -15.34 7.59
C GLU A 77 -11.68 -16.31 6.72
N ASN A 78 -12.36 -17.16 5.96
CA ASN A 78 -11.71 -18.08 5.02
C ASN A 78 -10.95 -17.37 3.90
N LEU A 79 -11.30 -16.11 3.57
CA LEU A 79 -10.58 -15.30 2.58
C LEU A 79 -9.42 -14.51 3.20
N ARG A 80 -9.57 -14.04 4.44
CA ARG A 80 -8.49 -13.33 5.16
C ARG A 80 -7.24 -14.19 5.33
N GLY A 81 -7.41 -15.51 5.44
CA GLY A 81 -6.30 -16.47 5.51
C GLY A 81 -5.32 -16.38 4.34
N PHE A 82 -5.78 -16.03 3.13
CA PHE A 82 -4.93 -15.87 1.94
C PHE A 82 -4.10 -14.58 1.95
N CYS A 83 -4.41 -13.64 2.84
CA CYS A 83 -3.65 -12.39 3.00
C CYS A 83 -2.58 -12.48 4.11
N LEU A 84 -2.40 -13.65 4.74
CA LEU A 84 -1.42 -13.83 5.80
C LEU A 84 0.01 -13.75 5.27
N LEU A 85 0.85 -12.98 5.97
CA LEU A 85 2.28 -12.88 5.67
C LEU A 85 3.04 -14.10 6.18
N LEU A 86 3.85 -14.70 5.30
CA LEU A 86 4.83 -15.72 5.67
C LEU A 86 5.89 -15.14 6.63
N THR A 87 6.47 -15.98 7.48
CA THR A 87 7.51 -15.57 8.44
C THR A 87 8.71 -14.90 7.75
N LYS A 88 9.13 -15.42 6.59
CA LYS A 88 10.20 -14.80 5.77
C LYS A 88 9.81 -13.41 5.27
N THR A 89 8.56 -13.24 4.83
CA THR A 89 8.03 -11.94 4.37
C THR A 89 7.99 -10.94 5.53
N LYS A 90 7.56 -11.34 6.72
CA LYS A 90 7.58 -10.49 7.92
C LYS A 90 9.01 -10.04 8.26
N ALA A 91 9.97 -10.96 8.29
CA ALA A 91 11.38 -10.62 8.54
C ALA A 91 11.93 -9.66 7.48
N CYS A 92 11.57 -9.86 6.21
CA CYS A 92 11.94 -8.93 5.16
C CYS A 92 11.35 -7.53 5.37
N LEU A 93 10.05 -7.45 5.67
CA LEU A 93 9.37 -6.19 5.93
C LEU A 93 10.04 -5.43 7.07
N GLU A 94 10.37 -6.10 8.19
CA GLU A 94 11.09 -5.50 9.31
C GLU A 94 12.47 -4.95 8.89
N HIS A 95 13.17 -5.69 8.04
CA HIS A 95 14.50 -5.29 7.57
C HIS A 95 14.45 -4.04 6.67
N ILE A 96 13.46 -3.94 5.76
CA ILE A 96 13.33 -2.77 4.87
C ILE A 96 12.77 -1.52 5.57
N ARG A 97 12.26 -1.62 6.81
CA ARG A 97 11.88 -0.42 7.61
C ARG A 97 13.11 0.41 7.94
N VAL A 98 14.29 -0.23 8.02
CA VAL A 98 15.55 0.45 8.29
C VAL A 98 15.98 1.23 7.03
N PRO A 99 16.24 2.54 7.15
CA PRO A 99 16.72 3.34 6.02
C PRO A 99 17.96 2.70 5.38
N HIS A 100 17.99 2.64 4.05
CA HIS A 100 19.07 2.09 3.20
C HIS A 100 19.16 0.56 3.06
N SER A 101 18.24 -0.21 3.63
CA SER A 101 18.17 -1.64 3.30
C SER A 101 17.36 -1.89 2.02
N ASN A 102 17.98 -2.51 1.02
CA ASN A 102 17.33 -3.02 -0.20
C ASN A 102 17.60 -4.52 -0.40
N ILE A 103 17.89 -5.23 0.70
CA ILE A 103 18.42 -6.61 0.64
C ILE A 103 17.33 -7.64 0.32
N CYS A 104 16.06 -7.29 0.50
CA CYS A 104 14.95 -8.20 0.22
C CYS A 104 13.71 -7.46 -0.30
N LEU A 105 12.88 -8.18 -1.05
CA LEU A 105 11.56 -7.73 -1.46
C LEU A 105 10.52 -8.73 -0.98
N PRO A 106 9.40 -8.28 -0.37
CA PRO A 106 8.34 -9.18 0.05
C PRO A 106 7.69 -9.82 -1.18
N SER A 107 7.58 -11.16 -1.17
CA SER A 107 6.90 -11.95 -2.20
C SER A 107 5.55 -12.46 -1.70
N PRO A 108 4.56 -12.63 -2.59
CA PRO A 108 3.33 -13.33 -2.24
C PRO A 108 3.60 -14.80 -1.88
N PRO A 109 2.71 -15.42 -1.06
CA PRO A 109 2.71 -16.85 -0.83
C PRO A 109 2.41 -17.65 -2.11
#